data_AF-A0A954GUP7-F1
#
_entry.id   AF-A0A954GUP7-F1
#
_cell.length_a   1.000
_cell.length_b   1.000
_cell.length_c   1.000
_cell.angle_alpha   90.00
_cell.angle_beta   90.00
_cell.angle_gamma   90.00
#
_symmetry.space_group_name_H-M   'P 1'
#
loop_
_entity.id
_entity.type
_entity.pdbx_description
1 polymer ?
#
loop_
_entity_poly.entity_id
_entity_poly.type
_entity_poly.pdbx_seq_one_letter_code
_entity_poly.pdbx_strand_id
1 'polypeptide(L)'
;MDFASEYLTLATRCQSVDYDNPSSIRQYNDASDRMRKLVQNAESFGQTAVQSLVPLLKDPIAAPWLAHHLVELTTIDSAIRKECVMLVQDFVAKLEQEGKCADAMGERYWLKEWGT
;
A
#
# COMPACT_ATOMS: atom_id res chain seq x y z
N MET A 1 -10.46 -15.17 -9.31
CA MET A 1 -10.51 -13.99 -8.42
C MET A 1 -9.51 -13.01 -8.98
N ASP A 2 -9.91 -11.77 -9.24
CA ASP A 2 -9.00 -10.73 -9.72
C ASP A 2 -8.57 -9.87 -8.53
N PHE A 3 -7.39 -10.20 -7.99
CA PHE A 3 -6.82 -9.51 -6.85
C PHE A 3 -6.55 -8.03 -7.16
N ALA A 4 -6.10 -7.71 -8.38
CA ALA A 4 -5.73 -6.36 -8.75
C ALA A 4 -6.95 -5.44 -8.83
N SER A 5 -8.03 -5.88 -9.51
CA SER A 5 -9.25 -5.08 -9.63
C SER A 5 -9.91 -4.80 -8.28
N GLU A 6 -9.98 -5.81 -7.40
CA GLU A 6 -10.55 -5.63 -6.06
C GLU A 6 -9.67 -4.73 -5.19
N TYR A 7 -8.34 -4.89 -5.25
CA TYR A 7 -7.41 -4.04 -4.50
C TYR A 7 -7.55 -2.57 -4.90
N LEU A 8 -7.55 -2.27 -6.19
CA LEU A 8 -7.70 -0.89 -6.69
C LEU A 8 -9.03 -0.26 -6.27
N THR A 9 -10.11 -1.06 -6.27
CA THR A 9 -11.43 -0.62 -5.80
C THR A 9 -11.39 -0.21 -4.33
N LEU A 10 -10.69 -0.98 -3.49
CA LEU A 10 -10.55 -0.68 -2.07
C LEU A 10 -9.64 0.53 -1.82
N ALA A 11 -8.50 0.61 -2.51
CA ALA A 11 -7.59 1.75 -2.43
C ALA A 11 -8.29 3.07 -2.81
N THR A 12 -9.15 3.04 -3.83
CA THR A 12 -9.96 4.20 -4.22
C THR A 12 -10.91 4.65 -3.13
N ARG A 13 -11.55 3.72 -2.40
CA ARG A 13 -12.42 4.06 -1.25
C ARG A 13 -11.65 4.74 -0.13
N CYS A 14 -10.37 4.42 0.02
CA CYS A 14 -9.53 5.02 1.04
C CYS A 14 -9.16 6.49 0.77
N GLN A 15 -9.44 7.05 -0.42
CA GLN A 15 -9.11 8.46 -0.71
C GLN A 15 -10.09 9.47 -0.10
N SER A 16 -11.33 9.08 0.18
CA SER A 16 -12.41 10.01 0.51
C SER A 16 -12.84 9.93 1.98
N VAL A 17 -11.88 9.78 2.90
CA VAL A 17 -12.17 9.69 4.33
C VAL A 17 -12.61 11.04 4.85
N ASP A 18 -13.77 11.06 5.49
CA ASP A 18 -14.25 12.16 6.30
C ASP A 18 -13.95 11.84 7.76
N TYR A 19 -12.92 12.46 8.31
CA TYR A 19 -12.47 12.22 9.69
C TYR A 19 -13.42 12.80 10.75
N ASP A 20 -14.42 13.60 10.36
CA ASP A 20 -15.47 14.05 11.26
C ASP A 20 -16.68 13.10 11.26
N ASN A 21 -16.66 12.05 10.42
CA ASN A 21 -17.73 11.07 10.29
C ASN A 21 -17.28 9.65 10.69
N PRO A 22 -17.72 9.14 11.85
CA PRO A 22 -17.38 7.79 12.32
C PRO A 22 -17.78 6.65 11.37
N SER A 23 -18.77 6.87 10.50
CA SER A 23 -19.11 5.89 9.46
C SER A 23 -18.06 5.86 8.35
N SER A 24 -17.56 7.03 7.93
CA SER A 24 -16.51 7.13 6.91
C SER A 24 -15.20 6.54 7.40
N ILE A 25 -14.80 6.82 8.65
CA ILE A 25 -13.63 6.20 9.28
C ILE A 25 -13.74 4.68 9.30
N ARG A 26 -14.91 4.13 9.66
CA ARG A 26 -15.13 2.68 9.65
C ARG A 26 -14.99 2.09 8.26
N GLN A 27 -15.58 2.71 7.24
CA GLN A 27 -15.46 2.24 5.86
C GLN A 27 -14.01 2.27 5.35
N TYR A 28 -13.25 3.31 5.74
CA TYR A 28 -11.82 3.40 5.45
C TYR A 28 -11.03 2.27 6.12
N ASN A 29 -11.23 2.04 7.42
CA ASN A 29 -10.55 0.99 8.16
C ASN A 29 -10.88 -0.39 7.57
N ASP A 30 -12.16 -0.66 7.31
CA ASP A 30 -12.61 -1.91 6.70
C ASP A 30 -11.97 -2.13 5.31
N ALA A 31 -11.85 -1.07 4.50
CA ALA A 31 -11.21 -1.14 3.20
C ALA A 31 -9.70 -1.41 3.32
N SER A 32 -9.02 -0.71 4.23
CA SER A 32 -7.59 -0.88 4.51
C SER A 32 -7.28 -2.30 5.00
N ASP A 33 -8.04 -2.82 5.96
CA ASP A 33 -7.92 -4.18 6.47
C ASP A 33 -8.15 -5.22 5.38
N ARG A 34 -9.11 -4.96 4.48
CA ARG A 34 -9.41 -5.85 3.37
C ARG A 34 -8.30 -5.84 2.31
N MET A 35 -7.65 -4.70 2.05
CA MET A 35 -6.45 -4.65 1.19
C MET A 35 -5.34 -5.55 1.72
N ARG A 36 -5.04 -5.50 3.03
CA ARG A 36 -4.04 -6.38 3.67
C ARG A 36 -4.40 -7.86 3.52
N LYS A 37 -5.65 -8.22 3.81
CA LYS A 37 -6.16 -9.60 3.65
C LYS A 37 -6.07 -10.08 2.21
N LEU A 38 -6.34 -9.20 1.24
CA LEU A 38 -6.27 -9.53 -0.17
C LEU A 38 -4.84 -9.90 -0.58
N VAL A 39 -3.85 -9.13 -0.12
CA VAL A 39 -2.43 -9.38 -0.36
C VAL A 39 -1.97 -10.70 0.29
N GLN A 40 -2.38 -10.96 1.54
CA GLN A 40 -2.11 -12.23 2.22
C GLN A 40 -2.77 -13.44 1.54
N ASN A 41 -3.99 -13.25 1.02
CA ASN A 41 -4.66 -14.27 0.22
C ASN A 41 -3.86 -14.51 -1.06
N ALA A 42 -3.45 -13.46 -1.79
CA ALA A 42 -2.63 -13.60 -2.99
C ALA A 42 -1.33 -14.40 -2.71
N GLU A 43 -0.64 -14.12 -1.60
CA GLU A 43 0.52 -14.94 -1.15
C GLU A 43 0.14 -16.42 -0.96
N SER A 44 -0.99 -16.69 -0.32
CA SER A 44 -1.47 -18.07 -0.10
C SER A 44 -1.86 -18.80 -1.39
N PHE A 45 -2.21 -18.06 -2.46
CA PHE A 45 -2.46 -18.60 -3.80
C PHE A 45 -1.18 -18.72 -4.66
N GLY A 46 -0.03 -18.25 -4.17
CA GLY A 46 1.29 -18.40 -4.76
C GLY A 46 1.78 -17.21 -5.60
N GLN A 47 3.02 -17.30 -6.07
CA GLN A 47 3.74 -16.18 -6.69
C GLN A 47 3.01 -15.51 -7.85
N THR A 48 2.32 -16.28 -8.68
CA THR A 48 1.55 -15.75 -9.82
C THR A 48 0.45 -14.79 -9.37
N ALA A 49 -0.21 -15.09 -8.24
CA ALA A 49 -1.24 -14.21 -7.69
C ALA A 49 -0.64 -12.93 -7.11
N VAL A 50 0.50 -13.01 -6.41
CA VAL A 50 1.25 -11.83 -5.94
C VAL A 50 1.71 -10.97 -7.12
N GLN A 51 2.25 -11.59 -8.17
CA GLN A 51 2.70 -10.89 -9.37
C GLN A 51 1.55 -10.16 -10.11
N SER A 52 0.31 -10.64 -9.98
CA SER A 52 -0.85 -9.95 -10.55
C SER A 52 -1.10 -8.57 -9.92
N LEU A 53 -0.61 -8.33 -8.70
CA LEU A 53 -0.74 -7.04 -8.00
C LEU A 53 0.33 -6.03 -8.44
N VAL A 54 1.53 -6.50 -8.82
CA VAL A 54 2.70 -5.65 -9.14
C VAL A 54 2.41 -4.53 -10.14
N PRO A 55 1.60 -4.71 -11.21
CA PRO A 55 1.26 -3.62 -12.12
C PRO A 55 0.63 -2.40 -11.44
N LEU A 56 -0.04 -2.58 -10.29
CA LEU A 56 -0.65 -1.49 -9.52
C LEU A 56 0.37 -0.59 -8.80
N LEU A 57 1.64 -0.97 -8.72
CA LEU A 57 2.70 -0.07 -8.23
C LEU A 57 2.88 1.18 -9.11
N LYS A 58 2.30 1.18 -10.32
CA LYS A 58 2.26 2.34 -11.23
C LYS A 58 1.00 3.19 -11.06
N ASP A 59 0.02 2.71 -10.30
CA ASP A 59 -1.23 3.43 -10.06
C ASP A 59 -1.06 4.39 -8.89
N PRO A 60 -1.33 5.71 -9.06
CA PRO A 60 -1.06 6.70 -8.02
C PRO A 60 -1.94 6.55 -6.77
N ILE A 61 -3.05 5.82 -6.87
CA ILE A 61 -3.97 5.56 -5.76
C ILE A 61 -3.51 4.33 -4.99
N ALA A 62 -3.20 3.24 -5.70
CA ALA A 62 -2.86 1.97 -5.09
C ALA A 62 -1.40 1.88 -4.62
N ALA A 63 -0.47 2.52 -5.35
CA ALA A 63 0.97 2.38 -5.11
C ALA A 63 1.43 2.70 -3.67
N PRO A 64 0.97 3.80 -3.02
CA PRO A 64 1.36 4.09 -1.64
C PRO A 64 1.05 2.95 -0.69
N TRP A 65 -0.11 2.31 -0.85
CA TRP A 65 -0.55 1.21 0.00
C TRP A 65 0.13 -0.11 -0.36
N LEU A 66 0.19 -0.40 -1.67
CA LEU A 66 0.63 -1.70 -2.14
C LEU A 66 2.12 -1.92 -1.89
N ALA A 67 2.94 -0.87 -2.01
CA ALA A 67 4.37 -0.97 -1.72
C ALA A 67 4.63 -1.48 -0.29
N HIS A 68 3.91 -0.93 0.69
CA HIS A 68 3.96 -1.39 2.08
C HIS A 68 3.50 -2.83 2.21
N HIS A 69 2.31 -3.13 1.71
CA HIS A 69 1.70 -4.45 1.88
C HIS A 69 2.50 -5.58 1.23
N LEU A 70 3.09 -5.37 0.06
CA LEU A 70 3.95 -6.36 -0.58
C LEU A 70 5.23 -6.62 0.24
N VAL A 71 5.83 -5.58 0.81
CA VAL A 71 7.04 -5.75 1.61
C VAL A 71 6.77 -6.43 2.96
N GLU A 72 5.63 -6.12 3.58
CA GLU A 72 5.23 -6.62 4.90
C GLU A 72 4.61 -8.02 4.87
N LEU A 73 3.85 -8.36 3.82
CA LEU A 73 2.90 -9.48 3.86
C LEU A 73 3.19 -10.59 2.86
N THR A 74 4.16 -10.43 1.95
CA THR A 74 4.43 -11.40 0.88
C THR A 74 5.92 -11.72 0.72
N THR A 75 6.19 -12.84 0.05
CA THR A 75 7.54 -13.20 -0.38
C THR A 75 7.76 -12.73 -1.81
N ILE A 76 8.42 -11.59 -1.98
CA ILE A 76 8.73 -11.00 -3.30
C ILE A 76 10.22 -11.09 -3.61
N ASP A 77 10.56 -11.09 -4.89
CA ASP A 77 11.95 -11.02 -5.31
C ASP A 77 12.58 -9.64 -4.97
N SER A 78 13.91 -9.60 -5.02
CA SER A 78 14.67 -8.41 -4.65
C SER A 78 14.43 -7.21 -5.57
N ALA A 79 14.03 -7.44 -6.82
CA ALA A 79 13.73 -6.36 -7.76
C ALA A 79 12.42 -5.66 -7.39
N ILE A 80 11.36 -6.42 -7.14
CA ILE A 80 10.06 -5.89 -6.69
C ILE A 80 10.21 -5.22 -5.32
N ARG A 81 10.95 -5.83 -4.38
CA ARG A 81 11.20 -5.24 -3.06
C ARG A 81 11.90 -3.88 -3.20
N LYS A 82 12.93 -3.80 -4.03
CA LYS A 82 13.65 -2.55 -4.29
C LYS A 82 12.72 -1.47 -4.88
N GLU A 83 11.86 -1.84 -5.82
CA GLU A 83 10.87 -0.94 -6.40
C GLU A 83 9.90 -0.39 -5.34
N CYS A 84 9.39 -1.26 -4.45
CA CYS A 84 8.51 -0.85 -3.36
C CYS A 84 9.21 0.13 -2.40
N VAL A 85 10.44 -0.16 -2.00
CA VAL A 85 11.21 0.73 -1.11
C VAL A 85 11.51 2.07 -1.77
N MET A 86 11.85 2.09 -3.06
CA MET A 86 12.06 3.34 -3.81
C MET A 86 10.78 4.17 -3.89
N LEU A 87 9.63 3.55 -4.13
CA LEU A 87 8.34 4.26 -4.12
C LEU A 87 8.05 4.92 -2.76
N VAL A 88 8.32 4.21 -1.67
CA VAL A 88 8.15 4.78 -0.32
C VAL A 88 9.12 5.94 -0.07
N GLN A 89 10.37 5.85 -0.53
CA GLN A 89 11.33 6.96 -0.47
C GLN A 89 10.84 8.19 -1.27
N ASP A 90 10.28 7.98 -2.47
CA ASP A 90 9.70 9.05 -3.28
C ASP A 90 8.46 9.67 -2.59
N PHE A 91 7.64 8.86 -1.92
CA PHE A 91 6.50 9.36 -1.13
C PHE A 91 6.96 10.20 0.06
N VAL A 92 7.98 9.80 0.81
CA VAL A 92 8.58 10.62 1.88
C VAL A 92 8.99 11.99 1.32
N ALA A 93 9.75 12.01 0.23
CA ALA A 93 10.23 13.25 -0.37
C ALA A 93 9.08 14.17 -0.81
N LYS A 94 8.00 13.59 -1.37
CA LYS A 94 6.80 14.33 -1.75
C LYS A 94 6.06 14.90 -0.54
N LEU A 95 5.86 14.12 0.51
CA LEU A 95 5.18 14.57 1.74
C LEU A 95 5.94 15.73 2.41
N GLU A 96 7.27 15.70 2.39
CA GLU A 96 8.11 16.78 2.90
C GLU A 96 7.97 18.07 2.10
N GLN A 97 7.94 17.97 0.76
CA GLN A 97 7.69 19.11 -0.12
C GLN A 97 6.30 19.73 0.09
N GLU A 98 5.31 18.90 0.41
CA GLU A 98 3.94 19.34 0.73
C GLU A 98 3.77 19.86 2.17
N GLY A 99 4.83 19.82 2.99
CA GLY A 99 4.76 20.23 4.41
C GLY A 99 4.01 19.25 5.31
N LYS A 100 3.75 18.01 4.85
CA LYS A 100 3.08 16.94 5.59
C LYS A 100 4.08 16.17 6.46
N CYS A 101 4.71 16.89 7.39
CA CYS A 101 5.82 16.37 8.19
C CYS A 101 5.44 15.14 9.04
N ALA A 102 4.20 15.07 9.54
CA ALA A 102 3.73 13.94 10.34
C ALA A 102 3.66 12.64 9.52
N ASP A 103 3.07 12.71 8.32
CA ASP A 103 2.97 11.57 7.41
C ASP A 103 4.37 11.12 6.96
N ALA A 104 5.23 12.08 6.56
CA ALA A 104 6.62 11.79 6.17
C ALA A 104 7.41 11.10 7.29
N MET A 105 7.17 11.46 8.56
CA MET A 105 7.79 10.79 9.70
C MET A 105 7.35 9.32 9.80
N GLY A 106 6.07 9.02 9.60
CA GLY A 106 5.56 7.64 9.60
C GLY A 106 6.26 6.79 8.55
N GLU A 107 6.34 7.30 7.33
CA GLU A 107 7.03 6.64 6.20
C GLU A 107 8.54 6.44 6.46
N ARG A 108 9.21 7.41 7.09
CA ARG A 108 10.62 7.26 7.51
C ARG A 108 10.82 6.17 8.56
N TYR A 109 9.90 6.06 9.52
CA TYR A 109 9.93 4.96 10.49
C TYR A 109 9.75 3.61 9.80
N TRP A 110 8.81 3.55 8.85
CA TRP A 110 8.61 2.35 8.05
C TRP A 110 9.89 1.96 7.27
N LEU A 111 10.54 2.91 6.60
CA LEU A 111 11.80 2.66 5.86
C LEU A 111 12.93 2.19 6.78
N LYS A 112 12.98 2.62 8.03
CA LYS A 112 13.98 2.16 9.00
C LYS A 112 13.79 0.68 9.34
N GLU A 113 12.54 0.21 9.39
CA GLU A 113 12.20 -1.16 9.72
C GLU A 113 12.27 -2.10 8.51
N TRP A 114 11.83 -1.62 7.33
CA TRP A 114 11.58 -2.45 6.15
C TRP A 114 12.44 -2.13 4.92
N GLY A 115 13.19 -1.02 4.95
CA GLY A 115 13.95 -0.51 3.80
C GLY A 115 15.31 -1.18 3.54
N THR A 116 15.66 -2.21 4.31
CA THR A 116 16.92 -2.97 4.18
C THR A 116 16.81 -4.19 3.29
#